data_AF-A0A3N6MJV6-F1
#
_entry.id   AF-A0A3N6MJV6-F1
#
_cell.length_a   1.000
_cell.length_b   1.000
_cell.length_c   1.000
_cell.angle_alpha   90.00
_cell.angle_beta   90.00
_cell.angle_gamma   90.00
#
_symmetry.space_group_name_H-M   'P 1'
#
loop_
_entity.id
_entity.type
_entity.pdbx_description
1 polymer ?
#
loop_
_entity_poly.entity_id
_entity_poly.type
_entity_poly.pdbx_seq_one_letter_code
_entity_poly.pdbx_strand_id
1 'polypeptide(L)'
;MTETTLEDVERSLERASELEAEEAVSVLRTAREDLRDLGNDPAVDEARRRALETRLEQRIREVKNRDAYDSGLGAAMNPGEDDAP
;
A
#
# COMPACT_ATOMS: atom_id res chain seq x y z
N MET A 1 5.96 3.47 -24.07
CA MET A 1 5.44 2.98 -22.79
C MET A 1 6.54 2.13 -22.21
N THR A 2 7.16 2.56 -21.12
CA THR A 2 8.21 1.79 -20.45
C THR A 2 7.59 0.47 -20.00
N GLU A 3 8.19 -0.64 -20.39
CA GLU A 3 7.81 -1.96 -19.90
C GLU A 3 8.06 -1.97 -18.39
N THR A 4 7.00 -2.06 -17.59
CA THR A 4 7.14 -2.13 -16.13
C THR A 4 7.86 -3.41 -15.75
N THR A 5 8.87 -3.34 -14.90
CA THR A 5 9.64 -4.52 -14.46
C THR A 5 9.32 -4.91 -13.01
N LEU A 6 9.78 -6.10 -12.57
CA LEU A 6 9.72 -6.46 -11.14
C LEU A 6 10.47 -5.46 -10.25
N GLU A 7 11.55 -4.85 -10.77
CA GLU A 7 12.33 -3.84 -10.04
C GLU A 7 11.54 -2.54 -9.86
N ASP A 8 10.73 -2.14 -10.85
CA ASP A 8 9.84 -0.98 -10.74
C ASP A 8 8.74 -1.21 -9.68
N VAL A 9 8.21 -2.44 -9.61
CA VAL A 9 7.25 -2.84 -8.57
C VAL A 9 7.89 -2.78 -7.19
N GLU A 10 9.13 -3.27 -7.04
CA GLU A 10 9.89 -3.18 -5.79
C GLU A 10 10.15 -1.74 -5.36
N ARG A 11 10.56 -0.89 -6.30
CA ARG A 11 10.76 0.53 -6.04
C ARG A 11 9.47 1.24 -5.64
N SER A 12 8.34 0.82 -6.21
CA SER A 12 7.02 1.36 -5.83
C SER A 12 6.61 0.92 -4.42
N LEU A 13 6.90 -0.33 -4.04
CA LEU A 13 6.70 -0.85 -2.69
C LEU A 13 7.54 -0.07 -1.66
N GLU A 14 8.81 0.21 -1.96
CA GLU A 14 9.69 1.01 -1.12
C GLU A 14 9.17 2.45 -0.98
N ARG A 15 8.87 3.10 -2.11
CA ARG A 15 8.32 4.47 -2.13
C ARG A 15 7.06 4.60 -1.29
N ALA A 16 6.16 3.62 -1.33
CA ALA A 16 4.93 3.65 -0.53
C ALA A 16 5.15 3.63 1.00
N SER A 17 6.38 3.38 1.47
CA SER A 17 6.74 3.58 2.88
C SER A 17 6.91 5.05 3.28
N GLU A 18 7.18 5.91 2.30
CA GLU A 18 7.44 7.34 2.47
C GLU A 18 6.21 8.22 2.24
N LEU A 19 5.09 7.61 1.81
CA LEU A 19 3.86 8.31 1.44
C LEU A 19 2.80 8.27 2.54
N GLU A 20 1.87 9.23 2.48
CA GLU A 20 0.66 9.23 3.30
C GLU A 20 -0.25 8.05 2.94
N ALA A 21 -1.15 7.68 3.84
CA ALA A 21 -1.87 6.41 3.74
C ALA A 21 -2.69 6.27 2.44
N GLU A 22 -3.41 7.32 2.04
CA GLU A 22 -4.21 7.31 0.81
C GLU A 22 -3.33 7.18 -0.43
N GLU A 23 -2.25 7.96 -0.52
CA GLU A 23 -1.32 7.93 -1.65
C GLU A 23 -0.54 6.61 -1.71
N ALA A 24 -0.08 6.10 -0.56
CA ALA A 24 0.57 4.80 -0.44
C ALA A 24 -0.34 3.67 -0.94
N VAL A 25 -1.63 3.66 -0.55
CA VAL A 25 -2.58 2.65 -1.02
C VAL A 25 -2.79 2.74 -2.53
N SER A 26 -2.83 3.95 -3.08
CA SER A 26 -2.94 4.16 -4.53
C SER A 26 -1.75 3.55 -5.27
N VAL A 27 -0.53 3.93 -4.88
CA VAL A 27 0.72 3.43 -5.49
C VAL A 27 0.83 1.90 -5.39
N LEU A 28 0.53 1.33 -4.22
CA LEU A 28 0.59 -0.12 -4.02
C LEU A 28 -0.44 -0.88 -4.86
N ARG A 29 -1.60 -0.28 -5.13
CA ARG A 29 -2.63 -0.89 -5.99
C ARG A 29 -2.18 -0.90 -7.44
N THR A 30 -1.66 0.21 -7.95
CA THR A 30 -1.08 0.29 -9.30
C THR A 30 0.05 -0.72 -9.46
N ALA A 31 0.98 -0.78 -8.51
CA ALA A 31 2.08 -1.75 -8.55
C ALA A 31 1.59 -3.21 -8.56
N ARG A 32 0.43 -3.51 -7.93
CA ARG A 32 -0.19 -4.84 -7.99
C ARG A 32 -0.80 -5.14 -9.36
N GLU A 33 -1.39 -4.15 -10.01
CA GLU A 33 -1.92 -4.28 -11.38
C GLU A 33 -0.77 -4.52 -12.37
N ASP A 34 0.30 -3.73 -12.26
CA ASP A 34 1.51 -3.90 -13.07
C ASP A 34 2.12 -5.31 -12.89
N LEU A 35 2.19 -5.78 -11.64
CA LEU A 35 2.69 -7.11 -11.32
C LEU A 35 1.80 -8.24 -11.88
N ARG A 36 0.51 -7.99 -12.01
CA ARG A 36 -0.44 -8.95 -12.61
C ARG A 36 -0.26 -9.01 -14.12
N ASP A 37 -0.02 -7.87 -14.76
CA ASP A 37 0.24 -7.80 -16.19
C ASP A 37 1.53 -8.54 -16.56
N LEU A 38 2.56 -8.41 -15.71
CA LEU A 38 3.81 -9.18 -15.79
C LEU A 38 3.63 -10.70 -15.67
N GLY A 39 2.54 -11.18 -15.05
CA GLY A 39 2.28 -12.62 -14.90
C GLY A 39 2.02 -13.36 -16.22
N ASN A 40 1.81 -12.64 -17.32
CA ASN A 40 1.64 -13.22 -18.65
C ASN A 40 2.98 -13.37 -19.41
N ASP A 41 4.07 -12.82 -18.88
CA ASP A 41 5.39 -12.86 -19.52
C ASP A 41 6.18 -14.10 -19.04
N PRO A 42 6.53 -15.04 -19.95
CA PRO A 42 7.30 -16.23 -19.59
C PRO A 42 8.75 -15.94 -19.18
N ALA A 43 9.27 -14.74 -19.44
CA ALA A 43 10.59 -14.30 -18.99
C ALA A 43 10.61 -13.79 -17.54
N VAL A 44 9.44 -13.59 -16.93
CA VAL A 44 9.32 -13.13 -15.54
C VAL A 44 9.55 -14.27 -14.57
N ASP A 45 10.37 -14.03 -13.54
CA ASP A 45 10.54 -14.96 -12.43
C ASP A 45 9.24 -15.04 -11.61
N GLU A 46 8.48 -16.11 -11.83
CA GLU A 46 7.21 -16.37 -11.16
C GLU A 46 7.34 -16.47 -9.63
N ALA A 47 8.46 -16.96 -9.11
CA ALA A 47 8.69 -17.05 -7.67
C ALA A 47 8.88 -15.64 -7.07
N ARG A 48 9.69 -14.80 -7.73
CA ARG A 48 9.87 -13.40 -7.34
C ARG A 48 8.57 -12.61 -7.48
N ARG A 49 7.81 -12.84 -8.56
CA ARG A 49 6.50 -12.21 -8.79
C ARG A 49 5.52 -12.52 -7.65
N ARG A 50 5.35 -13.80 -7.28
CA ARG A 50 4.46 -14.20 -6.17
C ARG A 50 4.89 -13.64 -4.82
N ALA A 51 6.19 -13.59 -4.57
CA ALA A 51 6.73 -13.00 -3.35
C ALA A 51 6.38 -11.50 -3.26
N LEU A 52 6.48 -10.77 -4.39
CA LEU A 52 6.10 -9.36 -4.46
C LEU A 52 4.60 -9.16 -4.31
N GLU A 53 3.78 -10.01 -4.92
CA GLU A 53 2.32 -9.97 -4.82
C GLU A 53 1.89 -10.08 -3.35
N THR A 54 2.45 -11.06 -2.64
CA THR A 54 2.21 -11.27 -1.21
C THR A 54 2.62 -10.05 -0.38
N ARG A 55 3.79 -9.45 -0.66
CA ARG A 55 4.27 -8.26 0.05
C ARG A 55 3.39 -7.05 -0.18
N LEU A 56 2.95 -6.81 -1.42
CA LEU A 56 2.04 -5.72 -1.77
C LEU A 56 0.72 -5.86 -1.02
N GLU A 57 0.13 -7.06 -0.98
CA GLU A 57 -1.12 -7.31 -0.25
C GLU A 57 -0.98 -7.06 1.25
N GLN A 58 0.11 -7.55 1.85
CA GLN A 58 0.42 -7.31 3.27
C GLN A 58 0.56 -5.82 3.56
N ARG A 59 1.31 -5.08 2.73
CA ARG A 59 1.55 -3.65 2.92
C ARG A 59 0.27 -2.82 2.74
N ILE A 60 -0.56 -3.12 1.74
CA ILE A 60 -1.86 -2.45 1.56
C ILE A 60 -2.72 -2.62 2.81
N ARG A 61 -2.77 -3.83 3.38
CA ARG A 61 -3.54 -4.11 4.60
C ARG A 61 -2.98 -3.35 5.80
N GLU A 62 -1.66 -3.32 5.97
CA GLU A 62 -1.00 -2.60 7.04
C GLU A 62 -1.28 -1.09 6.97
N VAL A 63 -1.14 -0.48 5.79
CA VAL A 63 -1.38 0.96 5.60
C VAL A 63 -2.84 1.30 5.91
N LYS A 64 -3.80 0.51 5.41
CA LYS A 64 -5.23 0.71 5.68
C LYS A 64 -5.57 0.56 7.16
N ASN A 65 -4.99 -0.43 7.83
CA ASN A 65 -5.19 -0.60 9.27
C ASN A 65 -4.63 0.60 10.03
N ARG A 66 -3.40 1.02 9.72
CA ARG A 66 -2.76 2.18 10.36
C ARG A 66 -3.63 3.43 10.23
N ASP A 67 -4.11 3.71 9.02
CA ASP A 67 -4.98 4.85 8.73
C ASP A 67 -6.30 4.80 9.53
N ALA A 68 -6.93 3.63 9.61
CA ALA A 68 -8.15 3.43 10.39
C ALA A 68 -7.93 3.63 11.90
N TYR A 69 -6.77 3.26 12.43
CA TYR A 69 -6.41 3.51 13.83
C TYR A 69 -6.06 4.98 14.08
N ASP A 70 -5.33 5.62 13.17
CA ASP A 70 -4.93 7.03 13.27
C ASP A 70 -6.15 7.96 13.18
N SER A 71 -7.04 7.71 12.21
CA SER A 71 -8.33 8.40 12.09
C SER A 71 -9.33 8.01 13.19
N GLY A 72 -9.22 6.79 13.75
CA GLY A 72 -10.08 6.30 14.83
C GLY A 72 -9.77 6.92 16.21
N LEU A 73 -8.51 7.26 16.49
CA LEU A 73 -8.13 7.91 17.74
C LEU A 73 -8.45 9.43 17.73
N GLY A 74 -8.48 10.06 16.55
CA GLY A 74 -8.89 11.46 16.39
C GLY A 74 -10.40 11.71 16.53
N ALA A 75 -11.24 10.72 16.21
CA ALA A 75 -12.71 10.84 16.30
C ALA A 75 -13.30 10.40 17.65
N ALA A 76 -12.54 9.67 18.49
CA ALA A 76 -12.97 9.21 19.81
C ALA A 76 -12.56 10.14 20.96
N MET A 77 -11.67 11.12 20.72
CA MET A 77 -11.47 12.27 21.61
C MET A 77 -12.51 13.34 21.30
N ASN A 78 -13.77 13.04 21.58
CA ASN A 78 -14.73 14.07 21.93
C ASN A 78 -14.58 14.26 23.45
N PRO A 79 -13.75 15.19 23.94
CA PRO A 79 -13.87 15.62 25.33
C PRO A 79 -15.23 16.31 25.42
N GLY A 80 -16.23 15.55 25.83
CA GLY A 80 -17.19 16.09 26.76
C GLY A 80 -16.41 16.49 28.02
N GLU A 81 -15.88 17.70 28.02
CA GLU A 81 -15.61 18.46 29.23
C GLU A 81 -16.61 19.63 29.18
N ASP A 82 -17.80 19.44 29.71
CA ASP A 82 -18.18 19.74 31.10
C ASP A 82 -18.09 21.26 31.37
N ASP A 83 -19.28 21.85 31.48
CA ASP A 83 -19.64 22.96 32.36
C ASP A 83 -18.54 23.99 32.66
N ALA A 84 -18.52 25.07 31.88
CA ALA A 84 -17.88 26.32 32.33
C ALA A 84 -18.94 27.14 33.11
N PRO A 85 -18.63 27.61 34.34
CA PRO A 85 -19.61 28.17 35.27
C PRO A 85 -20.23 29.50 34.83
#